data_AF-A0A5E6N399-F1
#
_entry.id   AF-A0A5E6N399-F1
#
_cell.length_a   1.000
_cell.length_b   1.000
_cell.length_c   1.000
_cell.angle_alpha   90.00
_cell.angle_beta   90.00
_cell.angle_gamma   90.00
#
_symmetry.space_group_name_H-M   'P 1'
#
loop_
_entity.id
_entity.type
_entity.pdbx_description
1 polymer ?
#
loop_
_entity_poly.entity_id
_entity_poly.type
_entity_poly.pdbx_seq_one_letter_code
_entity_poly.pdbx_strand_id
1 'polypeptide(L)'
;MELNALTAISPIDGRYFDKTNTLSEIFSEFGLIKYRVLIEVKWLQSMADNDGITEVGAFSQEAADFLTNIASNFSLADAQAVKEIECTTNHDVKAVEYFLKDKVKGNAELNAVSEFFILLVPQKILITCHTPNAD
;
A
#
# COMPACT_ATOMS: atom_id res chain seq x y z
N MET A 1 4.51 -27.44 10.58
CA MET A 1 4.22 -27.97 9.23
C MET A 1 4.28 -26.80 8.28
N GLU A 2 5.01 -26.92 7.17
CA GLU A 2 5.06 -25.86 6.15
C GLU A 2 3.76 -25.84 5.33
N LEU A 3 3.37 -24.65 4.86
CA LEU A 3 2.23 -24.49 3.96
C LEU A 3 2.56 -25.08 2.58
N ASN A 4 1.72 -25.99 2.09
CA ASN A 4 1.74 -26.55 0.74
C ASN A 4 0.32 -27.00 0.35
N ALA A 5 0.15 -27.49 -0.89
CA ALA A 5 -1.17 -27.83 -1.41
C ALA A 5 -1.94 -28.89 -0.60
N LEU A 6 -1.24 -29.78 0.12
CA LEU A 6 -1.84 -30.83 0.95
C LEU A 6 -2.09 -30.38 2.39
N THR A 7 -1.36 -29.37 2.88
CA THR A 7 -1.48 -28.84 4.25
C THR A 7 -2.29 -27.55 4.33
N ALA A 8 -2.62 -26.94 3.19
CA ALA A 8 -3.50 -25.79 3.10
C ALA A 8 -4.88 -26.12 3.70
N ILE A 9 -5.36 -25.25 4.60
CA ILE A 9 -6.65 -25.41 5.27
C ILE A 9 -7.79 -25.21 4.26
N SER A 10 -7.67 -24.19 3.41
CA SER A 10 -8.65 -23.90 2.36
C SER A 10 -8.23 -24.55 1.04
N PRO A 11 -9.15 -25.21 0.31
CA PRO A 11 -8.82 -25.81 -0.98
C PRO A 11 -8.52 -24.77 -2.06
N ILE A 12 -8.91 -23.50 -1.87
CA ILE A 12 -8.61 -22.41 -2.83
C ILE A 12 -7.11 -22.11 -2.90
N ASP A 13 -6.39 -22.33 -1.80
CA ASP A 13 -4.93 -22.12 -1.69
C ASP A 13 -4.16 -23.44 -1.82
N GLY A 14 -4.86 -24.56 -2.06
CA GLY A 14 -4.29 -25.89 -2.22
C GLY A 14 -4.78 -26.56 -3.50
N ARG A 15 -5.78 -27.44 -3.38
CA ARG A 15 -6.32 -28.25 -4.49
C ARG A 15 -6.68 -27.45 -5.75
N TYR A 16 -7.14 -26.21 -5.59
CA TYR A 16 -7.60 -25.36 -6.68
C TYR A 16 -6.69 -24.17 -6.98
N PHE A 17 -5.48 -24.14 -6.39
CA PHE A 17 -4.57 -23.00 -6.52
C PHE A 17 -4.26 -22.63 -7.97
N ASP A 18 -4.06 -23.62 -8.86
CA ASP A 18 -3.80 -23.35 -10.28
C ASP A 18 -4.95 -22.60 -10.99
N LYS A 19 -6.16 -22.62 -10.43
CA LYS A 19 -7.34 -21.91 -10.96
C LYS A 19 -7.55 -20.54 -10.31
N THR A 20 -6.93 -20.29 -9.16
CA THR A 20 -7.13 -19.10 -8.33
C THR A 20 -5.85 -18.29 -8.15
N ASN A 21 -4.70 -18.74 -8.64
CA ASN A 21 -3.40 -18.08 -8.43
C ASN A 21 -3.38 -16.61 -8.89
N THR A 22 -4.10 -16.27 -9.96
CA THR A 22 -4.23 -14.89 -10.46
C THR A 22 -4.94 -13.97 -9.46
N LEU A 23 -5.77 -14.53 -8.58
CA LEU A 23 -6.47 -13.80 -7.52
C LEU A 23 -5.53 -13.46 -6.35
N SER A 24 -4.38 -14.12 -6.24
CA SER A 24 -3.43 -13.87 -5.14
C SER A 24 -2.87 -12.45 -5.17
N GLU A 25 -2.66 -11.84 -6.34
CA GLU A 25 -2.19 -10.45 -6.43
C GLU A 25 -3.23 -9.42 -5.97
N ILE A 26 -4.49 -9.84 -5.76
CA ILE A 26 -5.62 -8.97 -5.42
C ILE A 26 -6.09 -9.23 -3.99
N PHE A 27 -6.41 -10.48 -3.67
CA PHE A 27 -7.11 -10.85 -2.43
C PHE A 27 -6.20 -11.45 -1.36
N SER A 28 -4.92 -11.71 -1.66
CA SER A 28 -3.99 -12.09 -0.61
C SER A 28 -3.64 -10.90 0.28
N GLU A 29 -2.98 -11.18 1.40
CA GLU A 29 -2.42 -10.13 2.25
C GLU A 29 -1.41 -9.25 1.49
N PHE A 30 -0.62 -9.83 0.57
CA PHE A 30 0.25 -9.05 -0.33
C PHE A 30 -0.57 -8.08 -1.19
N GLY A 31 -1.65 -8.56 -1.81
CA GLY A 31 -2.55 -7.73 -2.61
C GLY A 31 -3.15 -6.60 -1.78
N LEU A 32 -3.68 -6.91 -0.58
CA LEU A 32 -4.24 -5.92 0.33
C LEU A 32 -3.23 -4.82 0.69
N ILE A 33 -1.99 -5.19 1.04
CA ILE A 33 -0.94 -4.22 1.38
C ILE A 33 -0.56 -3.39 0.14
N LYS A 34 -0.37 -4.03 -1.02
CA LYS A 34 -0.07 -3.37 -2.30
C LYS A 34 -1.10 -2.27 -2.63
N TYR A 35 -2.39 -2.59 -2.55
CA TYR A 35 -3.45 -1.63 -2.86
C TYR A 35 -3.57 -0.52 -1.80
N ARG A 36 -3.27 -0.81 -0.54
CA ARG A 36 -3.19 0.24 0.50
C ARG A 36 -2.08 1.25 0.20
N VAL A 37 -0.89 0.75 -0.15
CA VAL A 37 0.23 1.59 -0.57
C VAL A 37 -0.15 2.45 -1.78
N LEU A 38 -0.78 1.84 -2.80
CA LEU A 38 -1.25 2.56 -3.98
C LEU A 38 -2.24 3.68 -3.62
N ILE A 39 -3.23 3.40 -2.76
CA ILE A 39 -4.25 4.38 -2.38
C ILE A 39 -3.62 5.54 -1.60
N GLU A 40 -2.71 5.27 -0.67
CA GLU A 40 -2.03 6.33 0.08
C GLU A 40 -1.14 7.20 -0.81
N VAL A 41 -0.46 6.60 -1.79
CA VAL A 41 0.30 7.33 -2.81
C VAL A 41 -0.62 8.22 -3.65
N LYS A 42 -1.69 7.65 -4.22
CA LYS A 42 -2.68 8.40 -5.03
C LYS A 42 -3.36 9.50 -4.20
N TRP A 43 -3.58 9.26 -2.91
CA TRP A 43 -4.15 10.24 -2.00
C TRP A 43 -3.24 11.44 -1.80
N LEU A 44 -1.94 11.21 -1.53
CA LEU A 44 -0.97 12.29 -1.38
C LEU A 44 -0.80 13.09 -2.68
N GLN A 45 -0.75 12.43 -3.83
CA GLN A 45 -0.74 13.08 -5.15
C GLN A 45 -2.01 13.93 -5.36
N SER A 46 -3.18 13.38 -5.06
CA SER A 46 -4.45 14.11 -5.17
C SER A 46 -4.54 15.32 -4.24
N MET A 47 -3.85 15.32 -3.11
CA MET A 47 -3.77 16.50 -2.24
C MET A 47 -2.86 17.57 -2.85
N ALA A 48 -1.71 17.19 -3.39
CA ALA A 48 -0.79 18.09 -4.07
C ALA A 48 -1.40 18.73 -5.34
N ASP A 49 -2.26 18.00 -6.05
CA ASP A 49 -2.97 18.48 -7.25
C ASP A 49 -4.17 19.39 -6.92
N ASN A 50 -4.48 19.60 -5.63
CA ASN A 50 -5.61 20.41 -5.19
C ASN A 50 -5.14 21.77 -4.69
N ASP A 51 -5.30 22.82 -5.50
CA ASP A 51 -4.96 24.21 -5.17
C ASP A 51 -5.62 24.74 -3.87
N GLY A 52 -6.69 24.09 -3.38
CA GLY A 52 -7.35 24.43 -2.13
C GLY A 52 -6.66 23.92 -0.86
N ILE A 53 -5.68 23.02 -0.98
CA ILE A 53 -4.93 22.43 0.16
C ILE A 53 -3.54 23.06 0.18
N THR A 54 -3.41 24.17 0.90
CA THR A 54 -2.15 24.96 0.92
C THR A 54 -0.99 24.28 1.63
N GLU A 55 -1.29 23.32 2.50
CA GLU A 55 -0.32 22.58 3.31
C GLU A 55 0.45 21.52 2.49
N VAL A 56 -0.12 21.09 1.36
CA VAL A 56 0.49 20.14 0.44
C VAL A 56 0.59 20.81 -0.92
N GLY A 57 1.71 21.47 -1.20
CA GLY A 57 1.94 22.11 -2.49
C GLY A 57 2.08 21.12 -3.64
N ALA A 58 1.90 21.61 -4.87
CA ALA A 58 2.10 20.81 -6.08
C ALA A 58 3.50 20.21 -6.13
N PHE A 59 3.58 18.92 -6.44
CA PHE A 59 4.85 18.20 -6.47
C PHE A 59 5.66 18.49 -7.73
N SER A 60 6.98 18.46 -7.57
CA SER A 60 7.91 18.34 -8.69
C SER A 60 7.66 17.03 -9.46
N GLN A 61 8.03 17.03 -10.75
CA GLN A 61 7.93 15.80 -11.56
C GLN A 61 8.74 14.64 -10.95
N GLU A 62 9.91 14.94 -10.37
CA GLU A 62 10.75 13.94 -9.72
C GLU A 62 10.06 13.32 -8.49
N ALA A 63 9.43 14.14 -7.64
CA ALA A 63 8.68 13.65 -6.48
C ALA A 63 7.43 12.86 -6.91
N ALA A 64 6.70 13.32 -7.93
CA ALA A 64 5.54 12.61 -8.47
C ALA A 64 5.93 11.25 -9.08
N ASP A 65 7.03 11.19 -9.83
CA ASP A 65 7.56 9.95 -10.42
C ASP A 65 8.07 9.00 -9.34
N PHE A 66 8.71 9.52 -8.28
CA PHE A 66 9.15 8.73 -7.15
C PHE A 66 7.99 8.04 -6.43
N LEU A 67 6.91 8.77 -6.13
CA LEU A 67 5.69 8.23 -5.54
C LEU A 67 5.05 7.16 -6.44
N THR A 68 4.92 7.46 -7.74
CA THR A 68 4.37 6.52 -8.73
C THR A 68 5.19 5.23 -8.80
N ASN A 69 6.52 5.34 -8.70
CA ASN A 69 7.43 4.19 -8.69
C ASN A 69 7.28 3.32 -7.44
N ILE A 70 7.03 3.91 -6.25
CA ILE A 70 6.74 3.14 -5.03
C ILE A 70 5.53 2.23 -5.22
N ALA A 71 4.43 2.77 -5.79
CA ALA A 71 3.20 2.02 -5.97
C ALA A 71 3.30 0.99 -7.12
N SER A 72 3.90 1.38 -8.25
CA SER A 72 3.95 0.55 -9.46
C SER A 72 4.92 -0.64 -9.34
N ASN A 73 6.01 -0.46 -8.59
CA ASN A 73 7.05 -1.49 -8.40
C ASN A 73 7.00 -2.14 -7.02
N PHE A 74 5.84 -2.09 -6.33
CA PHE A 74 5.66 -2.69 -5.02
C PHE A 74 5.92 -4.21 -5.06
N SER A 75 6.83 -4.68 -4.20
CA SER A 75 7.37 -6.04 -4.25
C SER A 75 7.00 -6.88 -3.02
N LEU A 76 7.26 -8.19 -3.08
CA LEU A 76 7.12 -9.07 -1.91
C LEU A 76 8.04 -8.65 -0.75
N ALA A 77 9.22 -8.10 -1.04
CA ALA A 77 10.13 -7.59 -0.02
C ALA A 77 9.54 -6.37 0.69
N ASP A 78 8.83 -5.51 -0.04
CA ASP A 78 8.14 -4.36 0.55
C ASP A 78 6.98 -4.81 1.43
N ALA A 79 6.18 -5.79 0.99
CA ALA A 79 5.14 -6.38 1.83
C ALA A 79 5.70 -7.00 3.11
N GLN A 80 6.85 -7.68 3.01
CA GLN A 80 7.54 -8.23 4.18
C GLN A 80 8.02 -7.12 5.14
N ALA A 81 8.56 -6.02 4.62
CA ALA A 81 8.95 -4.87 5.43
C ALA A 81 7.74 -4.25 6.17
N VAL A 82 6.57 -4.16 5.50
CA VAL A 82 5.32 -3.75 6.16
C VAL A 82 4.96 -4.70 7.30
N LYS A 83 5.03 -6.02 7.09
CA LYS A 83 4.76 -7.01 8.15
C LYS A 83 5.73 -6.90 9.33
N GLU A 84 7.00 -6.60 9.09
CA GLU A 84 7.99 -6.38 10.15
C GLU A 84 7.66 -5.17 11.01
N ILE A 85 7.19 -4.08 10.39
CA ILE A 85 6.70 -2.90 11.10
C ILE A 85 5.40 -3.22 11.86
N GLU A 86 4.51 -4.01 11.26
CA GLU A 86 3.25 -4.45 11.88
C GLU A 86 3.50 -5.24 13.18
N CYS A 87 4.54 -6.07 13.23
CA CYS A 87 4.93 -6.77 14.47
C CYS A 87 5.18 -5.83 15.65
N THR A 88 5.63 -4.59 15.39
CA THR A 88 5.86 -3.59 16.43
C THR A 88 4.63 -2.74 16.71
N THR A 89 3.88 -2.35 15.66
CA THR A 89 2.72 -1.46 15.78
C THR A 89 1.43 -2.19 16.17
N ASN A 90 1.36 -3.49 15.93
CA ASN A 90 0.16 -4.32 16.04
C ASN A 90 -1.05 -3.73 15.27
N HIS A 91 -0.78 -3.02 14.17
CA HIS A 91 -1.80 -2.38 13.35
C HIS A 91 -1.32 -2.24 11.90
N ASP A 92 -1.96 -2.97 11.01
CA ASP A 92 -1.69 -3.07 9.57
C ASP A 92 -1.67 -1.72 8.82
N VAL A 93 -2.66 -0.85 9.03
CA VAL A 93 -2.73 0.48 8.40
C VAL A 93 -1.59 1.37 8.90
N LYS A 94 -1.28 1.35 10.20
CA LYS A 94 -0.13 2.10 10.74
C LYS A 94 1.19 1.57 10.19
N ALA A 95 1.31 0.27 9.96
CA ALA A 95 2.51 -0.30 9.36
C ALA A 95 2.76 0.24 7.94
N VAL A 96 1.69 0.39 7.13
CA VAL A 96 1.77 1.04 5.81
C VAL A 96 2.18 2.51 5.93
N GLU A 97 1.68 3.25 6.92
CA GLU A 97 2.10 4.63 7.19
C GLU A 97 3.61 4.74 7.37
N TYR A 98 4.15 3.95 8.29
CA TYR A 98 5.56 3.98 8.63
C TYR A 98 6.42 3.51 7.47
N PHE A 99 5.97 2.50 6.71
CA PHE A 99 6.64 2.07 5.49
C PHE A 99 6.76 3.22 4.48
N LEU A 100 5.68 3.94 4.21
CA LEU A 100 5.70 5.07 3.27
C LEU A 100 6.57 6.22 3.77
N LYS A 101 6.46 6.57 5.06
CA LYS A 101 7.33 7.57 5.71
C LYS A 101 8.80 7.23 5.57
N ASP A 102 9.17 5.95 5.77
CA ASP A 102 10.55 5.51 5.60
C ASP A 102 11.01 5.59 4.14
N LYS A 103 10.17 5.17 3.18
CA LYS A 103 10.47 5.25 1.74
C LYS A 103 10.73 6.67 1.27
N VAL A 104 9.97 7.65 1.75
CA VAL A 104 10.11 9.05 1.30
C VAL A 104 11.12 9.87 2.09
N LYS A 105 11.66 9.36 3.20
CA LYS A 105 12.52 10.09 4.13
C LYS A 105 13.74 10.76 3.46
N GLY A 106 14.26 10.14 2.39
CA GLY A 106 15.40 10.67 1.62
C GLY A 106 15.05 11.79 0.64
N ASN A 107 13.76 12.00 0.35
CA ASN A 107 13.26 13.06 -0.52
C ASN A 107 12.74 14.20 0.35
N ALA A 108 13.45 15.34 0.37
CA ALA A 108 13.12 16.45 1.27
C ALA A 108 11.72 17.05 1.04
N GLU A 109 11.28 17.09 -0.21
CA GLU A 109 9.95 17.60 -0.60
C GLU A 109 8.84 16.69 -0.05
N LEU A 110 8.94 15.38 -0.31
CA LEU A 110 7.95 14.40 0.17
C LEU A 110 8.00 14.20 1.69
N ASN A 111 9.20 14.24 2.29
CA ASN A 111 9.36 14.13 3.73
C ASN A 111 8.76 15.33 4.48
N ALA A 112 8.70 16.52 3.87
CA ALA A 112 8.06 17.68 4.50
C ALA A 112 6.54 17.48 4.68
N VAL A 113 5.92 16.66 3.83
CA VAL A 113 4.46 16.38 3.85
C VAL A 113 4.15 14.94 4.25
N SER A 114 5.12 14.17 4.75
CA SER A 114 4.93 12.73 5.03
C SER A 114 3.93 12.45 6.16
N GLU A 115 3.61 13.44 6.99
CA GLU A 115 2.56 13.34 8.01
C GLU A 115 1.14 13.32 7.41
N PHE A 116 1.00 13.58 6.11
CA PHE A 116 -0.28 13.51 5.39
C PHE A 116 -0.59 12.12 4.84
N PHE A 117 0.33 11.16 4.93
CA PHE A 117 -0.01 9.74 4.77
C PHE A 117 -1.03 9.36 5.85
N ILE A 118 -2.19 8.82 5.47
CA ILE A 118 -3.29 8.35 6.36
C ILE A 118 -4.14 9.46 7.01
N LEU A 119 -4.47 10.53 6.27
CA LEU A 119 -5.62 11.40 6.66
C LEU A 119 -6.99 10.70 6.48
N LEU A 120 -7.04 9.56 5.79
CA LEU A 120 -8.25 8.77 5.61
C LEU A 120 -8.46 7.83 6.80
N VAL A 121 -9.43 8.16 7.65
CA VAL A 121 -9.95 7.35 8.76
C VAL A 121 -10.05 5.86 8.35
N PRO A 122 -9.68 4.88 9.21
CA PRO A 122 -9.58 3.44 8.87
C PRO A 122 -10.79 2.82 8.17
N GLN A 123 -11.98 3.42 8.27
CA GLN A 123 -13.21 2.98 7.62
C GLN A 123 -13.27 3.28 6.10
N LYS A 124 -12.51 4.25 5.57
CA LYS A 124 -12.57 4.63 4.14
C LYS A 124 -11.61 3.84 3.27
N ILE A 125 -10.41 3.51 3.77
CA ILE A 125 -9.40 2.70 3.05
C ILE A 125 -9.95 1.30 2.72
N LEU A 126 -10.71 0.70 3.64
CA LEU A 126 -11.31 -0.61 3.39
C LEU A 126 -12.30 -0.58 2.22
N ILE A 127 -13.04 0.52 2.02
CA ILE A 127 -14.04 0.63 0.96
C ILE A 127 -13.38 0.83 -0.41
N THR A 128 -12.32 1.63 -0.50
CA THR A 128 -11.60 1.89 -1.77
C THR A 128 -10.70 0.73 -2.22
N CYS A 129 -10.10 -0.05 -1.31
CA CYS A 129 -9.31 -1.23 -1.71
C CYS A 129 -10.16 -2.33 -2.38
N HIS A 130 -11.47 -2.39 -2.09
CA HIS A 130 -12.35 -3.47 -2.56
C HIS A 130 -13.12 -3.11 -3.84
N THR A 131 -12.89 -1.94 -4.45
CA THR A 131 -13.49 -1.56 -5.73
C THR A 131 -12.57 -1.93 -6.90
N PRO A 132 -13.02 -2.76 -7.87
CA PRO A 132 -12.16 -3.29 -8.94
C PRO A 132 -11.62 -2.26 -9.96
N ASN A 133 -12.13 -1.03 -9.95
CA ASN A 133 -11.76 -0.01 -10.93
C ASN A 133 -11.31 1.27 -10.19
N ALA A 134 -10.01 1.43 -10.06
CA ALA A 134 -9.38 2.71 -9.73
C ALA A 134 -8.37 3.04 -10.83
N ASP A 135 -8.90 3.27 -12.05
CA ASP A 135 -8.19 4.05 -13.08
C ASP A 135 -7.83 5.43 -12.48
#